data_AF-A0A2D4LW21-F1
#
_entry.id   AF-A0A2D4LW21-F1
#
_cell.length_a   1.000
_cell.length_b   1.000
_cell.length_c   1.000
_cell.angle_alpha   90.00
_cell.angle_beta   90.00
_cell.angle_gamma   90.00
#
_symmetry.space_group_name_H-M   'P 1'
#
loop_
_entity.id
_entity.type
_entity.pdbx_description
1 polymer ?
#
loop_
_entity_poly.entity_id
_entity_poly.type
_entity_poly.pdbx_seq_one_letter_code
_entity_poly.pdbx_strand_id
1 'polypeptide(L)'
;MFSLMDKVPNGIEPMLKDLEEHIVNAGLADMVAAAETITTDSEKYVEQLLTLFNRFSKLVKEAFQDDPRFLTARDKVSYQLVLHSFFENTCLHVFGFFKTK
;
A
#
# COMPACT_ATOMS: atom_id res chain seq x y z
N MET A 1 10.39 15.03 14.11
CA MET A 1 11.31 14.45 13.11
C MET A 1 11.29 15.25 11.81
N PHE A 2 10.13 15.43 11.18
CA PHE A 2 9.97 16.12 9.89
C PHE A 2 10.56 17.54 9.84
N SER A 3 10.24 18.39 10.82
CA SER A 3 10.76 19.77 10.93
C SER A 3 12.30 19.89 11.02
N LEU A 4 13.01 18.82 11.41
CA LEU A 4 14.47 18.80 11.47
C LEU A 4 15.09 18.37 10.14
N MET A 5 14.46 17.42 9.45
CA MET A 5 14.93 16.92 8.14
C MET A 5 14.59 17.87 6.99
N ASP A 6 13.52 18.67 7.11
CA ASP A 6 13.18 19.75 6.16
C ASP A 6 14.24 20.86 6.13
N LYS A 7 15.00 21.03 7.21
CA LYS A 7 16.15 21.95 7.26
C LYS A 7 17.39 21.41 6.55
N VAL A 8 17.41 20.12 6.19
CA VAL A 8 18.51 19.46 5.49
C VAL A 8 18.15 19.35 4.01
N PRO A 9 18.95 19.91 3.10
CA PRO A 9 18.72 19.71 1.66
C PRO A 9 18.73 18.21 1.35
N ASN A 10 17.69 17.72 0.68
CA ASN A 10 17.45 16.31 0.34
C ASN A 10 17.17 15.36 1.53
N GLY A 11 16.98 15.86 2.75
CA GLY A 11 16.64 15.01 3.91
C GLY A 11 15.27 14.32 3.80
N ILE A 12 14.40 14.81 2.91
CA ILE A 12 13.02 14.34 2.74
C ILE A 12 12.94 13.11 1.82
N GLU A 13 13.88 12.96 0.87
CA GLU A 13 13.93 11.85 -0.08
C GLU A 13 14.01 10.45 0.58
N PRO A 14 14.90 10.20 1.57
CA PRO A 14 14.93 8.90 2.24
C PRO A 14 13.64 8.63 3.03
N MET A 15 13.01 9.67 3.60
CA MET A 15 11.74 9.51 4.32
C MET A 15 10.59 9.13 3.38
N LEU A 16 10.57 9.68 2.17
CA LEU A 16 9.61 9.28 1.14
C LEU A 16 9.81 7.80 0.81
N LYS A 17 11.06 7.39 0.57
CA LYS A 17 11.38 5.99 0.22
C LYS A 17 11.01 5.02 1.34
N ASP A 18 11.32 5.35 2.59
CA ASP A 18 10.97 4.54 3.76
C ASP A 18 9.45 4.41 3.92
N LEU A 19 8.70 5.50 3.68
CA LEU A 19 7.24 5.46 3.70
C LEU A 19 6.70 4.57 2.58
N GLU A 20 7.21 4.70 1.36
CA GLU A 20 6.80 3.88 0.22
C GLU A 20 7.03 2.39 0.53
N GLU A 21 8.23 2.02 0.98
CA GLU A 21 8.60 0.64 1.29
C GLU A 21 7.77 0.09 2.46
N HIS A 22 7.49 0.90 3.48
CA HIS A 22 6.64 0.50 4.60
C HIS A 22 5.19 0.25 4.15
N ILE A 23 4.63 1.10 3.30
CA ILE A 23 3.28 0.92 2.75
C ILE A 23 3.22 -0.36 1.91
N VAL A 24 4.20 -0.60 1.03
CA VAL A 24 4.27 -1.83 0.21
C VAL A 24 4.37 -3.07 1.09
N ASN A 25 5.27 -3.10 2.06
CA ASN A 25 5.47 -4.27 2.92
C ASN A 25 4.24 -4.56 3.79
N ALA A 26 3.60 -3.53 4.35
CA ALA A 26 2.36 -3.68 5.11
C ALA A 26 1.20 -4.14 4.21
N GLY A 27 1.07 -3.53 3.03
CA GLY A 27 0.04 -3.90 2.06
C GLY A 27 0.19 -5.33 1.55
N LEU A 28 1.43 -5.78 1.27
CA LEU A 28 1.71 -7.16 0.91
C LEU A 28 1.35 -8.15 2.04
N ALA A 29 1.69 -7.81 3.28
CA ALA A 29 1.35 -8.66 4.43
C ALA A 29 -0.17 -8.79 4.60
N ASP A 30 -0.90 -7.67 4.49
CA ASP A 30 -2.36 -7.67 4.56
C ASP A 30 -2.99 -8.38 3.35
N MET A 31 -2.41 -8.26 2.16
CA MET A 31 -2.85 -8.98 0.96
C MET A 31 -2.65 -10.49 1.08
N VAL A 32 -1.53 -10.96 1.62
CA VAL A 32 -1.29 -12.39 1.84
C VAL A 32 -2.28 -12.94 2.86
N ALA A 33 -2.57 -12.19 3.93
CA ALA A 33 -3.60 -12.56 4.90
C ALA A 33 -5.02 -12.54 4.28
N ALA A 34 -5.28 -11.63 3.34
CA ALA A 34 -6.56 -11.52 2.67
C ALA A 34 -6.69 -12.43 1.42
N ALA A 35 -5.62 -13.05 0.94
CA ALA A 35 -5.58 -13.82 -0.32
C ALA A 35 -6.68 -14.89 -0.40
N GLU A 36 -6.97 -15.56 0.72
CA GLU A 36 -8.04 -16.56 0.82
C GLU A 36 -9.44 -15.93 0.80
N THR A 37 -9.58 -14.71 1.35
CA THR A 37 -10.86 -14.00 1.42
C THR A 37 -11.21 -13.32 0.10
N ILE A 38 -10.21 -12.82 -0.64
CA ILE A 38 -10.37 -12.12 -1.92
C ILE A 38 -11.10 -12.97 -2.96
N THR A 39 -10.81 -14.27 -3.02
CA THR A 39 -11.47 -15.19 -3.96
C THR A 39 -12.96 -15.40 -3.67
N THR A 40 -13.40 -15.10 -2.45
CA THR A 40 -14.77 -15.36 -1.98
C THR A 40 -15.60 -14.12 -1.77
N ASP A 41 -14.99 -12.98 -1.43
CA ASP A 41 -15.71 -11.80 -0.97
C ASP A 41 -14.99 -10.50 -1.36
N SER A 42 -15.43 -9.92 -2.47
CA SER A 42 -14.86 -8.68 -3.01
C SER A 42 -15.15 -7.44 -2.16
N GLU A 43 -16.20 -7.44 -1.34
CA GLU A 43 -16.53 -6.31 -0.46
C GLU A 43 -15.53 -6.20 0.68
N LYS A 44 -15.24 -7.32 1.36
CA LYS A 44 -14.23 -7.37 2.42
C LYS A 44 -12.85 -6.94 1.94
N TYR A 45 -12.48 -7.30 0.71
CA TYR A 45 -11.22 -6.86 0.12
C TYR A 45 -11.14 -5.33 0.01
N VAL A 46 -12.20 -4.69 -0.48
CA VAL A 46 -12.27 -3.23 -0.59
C VAL A 46 -12.23 -2.57 0.80
N GLU A 47 -12.91 -3.13 1.80
CA GLU A 47 -12.87 -2.63 3.19
C GLU A 47 -11.47 -2.70 3.82
N GLN A 48 -10.73 -3.79 3.59
CA GLN A 48 -9.36 -3.94 4.08
C GLN A 48 -8.44 -2.91 3.41
N LEU A 49 -8.57 -2.74 2.10
CA LEU A 49 -7.81 -1.77 1.33
C LEU A 49 -8.12 -0.32 1.78
N LEU A 50 -9.40 0.00 2.01
CA LEU A 50 -9.83 1.29 2.55
C LEU A 50 -9.29 1.52 3.96
N THR A 51 -9.29 0.50 4.81
CA THR A 51 -8.72 0.59 6.17
C THR A 51 -7.22 0.88 6.12
N LEU A 52 -6.48 0.17 5.27
CA LEU A 52 -5.04 0.38 5.05
C LEU A 52 -4.78 1.81 4.57
N PHE A 53 -5.51 2.25 3.53
CA PHE A 53 -5.36 3.58 2.96
C PHE A 53 -5.69 4.68 3.97
N ASN A 54 -6.76 4.54 4.74
CA ASN A 54 -7.15 5.49 5.78
C ASN A 54 -6.11 5.57 6.90
N ARG A 55 -5.53 4.43 7.31
CA ARG A 55 -4.46 4.39 8.31
C ARG A 55 -3.24 5.18 7.86
N PHE A 56 -2.80 4.97 6.61
CA PHE A 56 -1.65 5.70 6.06
C PHE A 56 -1.98 7.17 5.79
N SER A 57 -3.19 7.49 5.36
CA SER A 57 -3.64 8.87 5.19
C SER A 57 -3.60 9.65 6.50
N LYS A 58 -4.03 9.03 7.60
CA LYS A 58 -3.93 9.62 8.94
C LYS A 58 -2.46 9.81 9.37
N LEU A 59 -1.61 8.81 9.12
CA LEU A 59 -0.18 8.89 9.41
C LEU A 59 0.49 10.04 8.65
N VAL A 60 0.18 10.20 7.36
CA VAL A 60 0.75 11.29 6.55
C VAL A 60 0.30 12.66 7.04
N LYS A 61 -0.98 12.79 7.40
CA LYS A 61 -1.54 14.01 7.95
C LYS A 61 -0.89 14.42 9.28
N GLU A 62 -0.76 13.47 10.21
CA GLU A 62 -0.23 13.74 11.55
C GLU A 62 1.30 13.90 11.57
N ALA A 63 2.04 13.11 10.77
CA ALA A 63 3.51 13.09 10.79
C ALA A 63 4.15 14.07 9.80
N PHE A 64 3.51 14.32 8.64
CA PHE A 64 4.07 15.10 7.52
C PHE A 64 3.25 16.35 7.19
N GLN A 65 2.25 16.71 8.00
CA GLN A 65 1.45 17.93 7.84
C GLN A 65 0.76 18.06 6.47
N ASP A 66 0.34 16.93 5.86
CA ASP A 66 -0.27 16.90 4.52
C ASP A 66 0.63 17.50 3.42
N ASP A 67 1.95 17.33 3.51
CA ASP A 67 2.86 17.77 2.45
C ASP A 67 2.53 17.07 1.11
N PRO A 68 2.38 17.83 0.00
CA PRO A 68 1.93 17.29 -1.28
C PRO A 68 2.88 16.24 -1.87
N ARG A 69 4.17 16.25 -1.51
CA ARG A 69 5.14 15.23 -1.97
C ARG A 69 4.84 13.86 -1.37
N PHE A 70 4.48 13.82 -0.09
CA PHE A 70 4.11 12.58 0.60
C PHE A 70 2.73 12.08 0.17
N LEU A 71 1.79 12.99 -0.10
CA LEU A 71 0.50 12.62 -0.68
C LEU A 71 0.67 11.96 -2.05
N THR A 72 1.53 12.50 -2.91
CA THR A 72 1.82 11.95 -4.24
C THR A 72 2.49 10.57 -4.16
N ALA A 73 3.49 10.41 -3.27
CA ALA A 73 4.16 9.13 -3.07
C ALA A 73 3.22 8.06 -2.51
N ARG A 74 2.38 8.42 -1.52
CA ARG A 74 1.35 7.52 -0.98
C ARG A 74 0.37 7.08 -2.05
N ASP A 75 -0.15 8.01 -2.86
CA ASP A 75 -1.10 7.68 -3.93
C ASP A 75 -0.48 6.70 -4.93
N LYS A 76 0.73 7.01 -5.41
CA LYS A 76 1.48 6.14 -6.31
C LYS A 76 1.61 4.71 -5.78
N VAL A 77 2.03 4.55 -4.53
CA VAL A 77 2.18 3.24 -3.91
C VAL A 77 0.84 2.54 -3.69
N SER A 78 -0.19 3.29 -3.29
CA SER A 78 -1.54 2.74 -3.11
C SER A 78 -2.09 2.17 -4.41
N TYR A 79 -1.95 2.89 -5.52
CA TYR A 79 -2.29 2.38 -6.86
C TYR A 79 -1.46 1.16 -7.23
N GLN A 80 -0.16 1.20 -6.96
CA GLN A 80 0.76 0.11 -7.31
C GLN A 80 0.44 -1.18 -6.52
N LEU A 81 0.07 -1.05 -5.24
CA LEU A 81 -0.43 -2.15 -4.41
C LEU A 81 -1.70 -2.75 -5.01
N VAL A 82 -2.70 -1.93 -5.33
CA VAL A 82 -3.96 -2.41 -5.93
C VAL A 82 -3.73 -3.15 -7.23
N LEU A 83 -2.86 -2.60 -8.10
CA LEU A 83 -2.48 -3.25 -9.35
C LEU A 83 -1.77 -4.58 -9.11
N HIS A 84 -0.87 -4.63 -8.11
CA HIS A 84 -0.17 -5.86 -7.74
C HIS A 84 -1.15 -6.92 -7.22
N SER A 85 -2.10 -6.54 -6.36
CA SER A 85 -3.16 -7.44 -5.89
C SER A 85 -4.02 -7.96 -7.04
N PHE A 86 -4.37 -7.11 -7.99
CA PHE A 86 -5.18 -7.52 -9.12
C PHE A 86 -4.42 -8.52 -10.02
N PHE A 87 -3.14 -8.26 -10.27
CA PHE A 87 -2.31 -9.12 -11.12
C PHE A 87 -2.06 -10.50 -10.49
N GLU A 88 -1.77 -10.55 -9.19
CA GLU A 88 -1.54 -11.80 -8.46
C GLU A 88 -2.81 -12.67 -8.41
N ASN A 89 -3.98 -12.06 -8.17
CA ASN A 89 -5.26 -12.77 -8.18
C ASN A 89 -5.68 -13.24 -9.58
N THR A 90 -5.45 -12.43 -10.62
CA THR A 90 -5.76 -12.85 -12.01
C THR A 90 -4.83 -13.98 -12.46
N CYS A 91 -3.56 -13.96 -12.03
CA CYS A 91 -2.61 -15.03 -12.31
C CYS A 91 -2.96 -16.31 -11.53
N LEU A 92 -3.39 -16.21 -10.26
CA LEU A 92 -3.87 -17.35 -9.48
C LEU A 92 -5.12 -18.01 -10.08
N HIS A 93 -6.04 -17.25 -10.69
CA HIS A 93 -7.19 -17.86 -11.37
C HIS A 93 -6.79 -18.62 -12.65
N VAL A 94 -5.73 -18.20 -13.35
CA VAL A 94 -5.16 -18.92 -14.50
C VAL A 94 -4.28 -20.11 -14.06
N PHE A 95 -3.52 -19.99 -12.96
CA PHE A 95 -2.64 -21.05 -12.46
C PHE A 95 -3.37 -22.10 -11.60
N GLY A 96 -4.44 -21.70 -10.90
CA GLY A 96 -5.32 -22.59 -10.13
C GLY A 96 -6.09 -23.58 -11.00
N PHE A 97 -6.30 -23.26 -12.29
CA PHE A 97 -6.83 -24.21 -13.27
C PHE A 97 -5.84 -25.33 -13.61
N PHE A 98 -4.54 -25.18 -13.30
CA PHE A 98 -3.51 -26.19 -13.56
C PHE A 98 -3.23 -27.11 -12.37
N LYS A 99 -3.84 -26.87 -11.19
CA LYS A 99 -3.61 -27.66 -9.96
C LYS A 99 -4.76 -28.63 -9.64
N THR A 100 -5.45 -29.10 -10.67
CA THR A 100 -6.41 -30.22 -10.60
C THR A 100 -6.18 -31.21 -11.74
N LYS A 101 -4.91 -31.57 -11.98
CA LYS A 101 -4.56 -32.79 -12.72
C LYS A 101 -3.49 -33.56 -11.97
#